data_AF-A0A7G1IL94-F1
#
_entry.id   AF-A0A7G1IL94-F1
#
_cell.length_a   1.000
_cell.length_b   1.000
_cell.length_c   1.000
_cell.angle_alpha   90.00
_cell.angle_beta   90.00
_cell.angle_gamma   90.00
#
_symmetry.space_group_name_H-M   'P 1'
#
loop_
_entity.id
_entity.type
_entity.pdbx_description
1 polymer ?
#
loop_
_entity_poly.entity_id
_entity_poly.type
_entity_poly.pdbx_seq_one_letter_code
_entity_poly.pdbx_strand_id
1 'polypeptide(L)'
;MQDLGFAQPTAANDPVYAGTRLTCQGQIRFGTAGQAAAAAVWLVAPCTELFHDSRADDSVDLVLGTDFTTLAHNDDIDAVLASLRPGATEPTDPTLVAKIHASSC
;
A
#
# COMPACT_ATOMS: atom_id res chain seq x y z
N MET A 1 4.35 -8.57 -3.38
CA MET A 1 3.62 -8.48 -2.08
C MET A 1 4.06 -9.59 -1.12
N GLN A 2 3.87 -10.87 -1.45
CA GLN A 2 4.30 -11.96 -0.57
C GLN A 2 5.80 -11.92 -0.25
N ASP A 3 6.66 -11.68 -1.26
CA ASP A 3 8.12 -11.58 -1.09
C ASP A 3 8.54 -10.42 -0.15
N LEU A 4 7.69 -9.39 -0.04
CA LEU A 4 7.89 -8.25 0.84
C LEU A 4 7.42 -8.51 2.28
N GLY A 5 6.88 -9.70 2.56
CA GLY A 5 6.44 -10.10 3.91
C GLY A 5 4.96 -9.84 4.20
N PHE A 6 4.17 -9.39 3.21
CA PHE A 6 2.71 -9.32 3.36
C PHE A 6 2.11 -10.72 3.40
N ALA A 7 0.99 -10.87 4.12
CA ALA A 7 0.14 -12.05 3.96
C ALA A 7 -0.24 -12.23 2.48
N GLN A 8 -0.40 -13.48 2.04
CA GLN A 8 -0.71 -13.79 0.65
C GLN A 8 -1.96 -13.02 0.20
N PRO A 9 -1.85 -12.06 -0.73
CA PRO A 9 -3.00 -11.32 -1.20
C PRO A 9 -3.82 -12.18 -2.16
N THR A 10 -5.11 -11.88 -2.24
CA THR A 10 -5.96 -12.32 -3.35
C THR A 10 -5.76 -11.40 -4.55
N ALA A 11 -6.01 -11.92 -5.75
CA ALA A 11 -5.96 -11.14 -6.98
C ALA A 11 -7.25 -11.36 -7.76
N ALA A 12 -7.92 -10.27 -8.13
CA ALA A 12 -9.16 -10.26 -8.89
C ALA A 12 -9.27 -8.97 -9.71
N ASN A 13 -10.17 -8.96 -10.70
CA ASN A 13 -10.49 -7.76 -11.46
C ASN A 13 -11.32 -6.79 -10.61
N ASP A 14 -11.04 -5.49 -10.70
CA ASP A 14 -11.81 -4.46 -10.00
C ASP A 14 -13.22 -4.33 -10.59
N PRO A 15 -14.29 -4.60 -9.82
CA PRO A 15 -15.65 -4.47 -10.32
C PRO A 15 -16.06 -3.00 -10.56
N VAL A 16 -15.43 -2.04 -9.87
CA VAL A 16 -15.78 -0.60 -9.98
C VAL A 16 -15.40 -0.05 -11.35
N TYR A 17 -14.22 -0.42 -11.85
CA TYR A 17 -13.71 -0.04 -13.16
C TYR A 17 -13.88 -1.18 -14.19
N ALA A 18 -14.93 -1.99 -14.10
CA ALA A 18 -15.15 -3.07 -15.07
C ALA A 18 -15.48 -2.55 -16.50
N GLY A 19 -16.08 -1.37 -16.60
CA GLY A 19 -16.49 -0.74 -17.87
C GLY A 19 -15.61 0.41 -18.36
N THR A 20 -14.60 0.79 -17.59
CA THR A 20 -13.67 1.89 -17.92
C THR A 20 -12.29 1.61 -17.32
N ARG A 21 -11.29 2.45 -17.56
CA ARG A 21 -9.95 2.26 -16.99
C ARG A 21 -9.71 3.26 -15.86
N LEU A 22 -9.05 2.81 -14.80
CA LEU A 22 -8.48 3.69 -13.77
C LEU A 22 -7.20 4.33 -14.34
N THR A 23 -7.31 5.54 -14.90
CA THR A 23 -6.21 6.24 -15.60
C THR A 23 -5.33 7.03 -14.63
N CYS A 24 -4.64 6.30 -13.75
CA CYS A 24 -3.63 6.82 -12.82
C CYS A 24 -2.72 5.65 -12.37
N GLN A 25 -1.91 5.86 -11.33
CA GLN A 25 -1.10 4.81 -10.70
C GLN A 25 -1.95 3.74 -10.01
N GLY A 26 -3.06 4.14 -9.39
CA GLY A 26 -3.94 3.22 -8.68
C GLY A 26 -4.60 3.85 -7.46
N GLN A 27 -5.31 3.01 -6.71
CA GLN A 27 -5.98 3.39 -5.46
C GLN A 27 -5.70 2.36 -4.37
N ILE A 28 -5.54 2.83 -3.13
CA ILE A 28 -5.60 1.99 -1.94
C ILE A 28 -6.95 2.26 -1.28
N ARG A 29 -7.85 1.28 -1.32
CA ARG A 29 -9.21 1.39 -0.76
C ARG A 29 -9.28 0.66 0.58
N PHE A 30 -9.76 1.33 1.62
CA PHE A 30 -9.75 0.79 2.97
C PHE A 30 -10.85 1.38 3.85
N GLY A 31 -11.17 0.68 4.94
CA GLY A 31 -12.00 1.16 6.03
C GLY A 31 -11.17 1.53 7.26
N THR A 32 -11.81 2.04 8.30
CA THR A 32 -11.11 2.47 9.53
C THR A 32 -10.32 1.33 10.17
N ALA A 33 -10.84 0.10 10.16
CA ALA A 33 -10.15 -1.06 10.73
C ALA A 33 -8.88 -1.45 9.92
N GLY A 34 -8.87 -1.18 8.61
CA GLY A 34 -7.76 -1.50 7.71
C GLY A 34 -6.70 -0.40 7.57
N GLN A 35 -6.83 0.73 8.27
CA GLN A 35 -5.98 1.91 8.06
C GLN A 35 -4.47 1.62 8.25
N ALA A 36 -4.11 0.79 9.23
CA ALA A 36 -2.71 0.39 9.44
C ALA A 36 -2.18 -0.49 8.29
N ALA A 37 -3.00 -1.41 7.78
CA ALA A 37 -2.64 -2.24 6.63
C ALA A 37 -2.52 -1.37 5.35
N ALA A 38 -3.40 -0.39 5.18
CA ALA A 38 -3.34 0.57 4.07
C ALA A 38 -2.06 1.40 4.11
N ALA A 39 -1.65 1.86 5.30
CA ALA A 39 -0.37 2.55 5.47
C ALA A 39 0.83 1.68 5.08
N ALA A 40 0.82 0.39 5.43
CA ALA A 40 1.89 -0.53 5.02
C ALA A 40 1.93 -0.74 3.50
N VAL A 41 0.76 -0.89 2.84
CA VAL A 41 0.67 -0.99 1.37
C VAL A 41 1.16 0.30 0.70
N TRP A 42 0.86 1.46 1.29
CA TRP A 42 1.23 2.76 0.72
C TRP A 42 2.75 3.01 0.67
N LEU A 43 3.54 2.35 1.52
CA LEU A 43 5.00 2.39 1.44
C LEU A 43 5.52 1.87 0.09
N VAL A 44 4.89 0.82 -0.45
CA VAL A 44 5.32 0.13 -1.68
C VAL A 44 4.50 0.53 -2.90
N ALA A 45 3.47 1.36 -2.71
CA ALA A 45 2.67 1.95 -3.77
C ALA A 45 2.43 3.45 -3.48
N PRO A 46 3.49 4.27 -3.34
CA PRO A 46 3.38 5.62 -2.78
C PRO A 46 2.56 6.58 -3.64
N CYS A 47 2.50 6.36 -4.95
CA CYS A 47 1.77 7.24 -5.88
C CYS A 47 0.29 6.89 -6.06
N THR A 48 -0.24 5.92 -5.32
CA THR A 48 -1.68 5.61 -5.39
C THR A 48 -2.50 6.56 -4.53
N GLU A 49 -3.72 6.85 -4.96
CA GLU A 49 -4.66 7.64 -4.16
C GLU A 49 -5.20 6.82 -2.98
N LEU A 50 -5.25 7.44 -1.80
CA LEU A 50 -5.87 6.83 -0.60
C LEU A 50 -7.38 7.10 -0.63
N PHE A 51 -8.18 6.03 -0.61
CA PHE A 51 -9.64 6.13 -0.65
C PHE A 51 -10.27 5.39 0.54
N HIS A 52 -10.79 6.17 1.50
CA HIS A 52 -11.54 5.60 2.61
C HIS A 52 -12.98 5.32 2.19
N ASP A 53 -13.34 4.05 2.05
CA ASP A 53 -14.65 3.63 1.52
C ASP A 53 -15.65 3.19 2.59
N SER A 54 -15.30 3.40 3.86
CA SER A 54 -16.15 3.07 5.01
C SER A 54 -16.53 1.59 5.14
N ARG A 55 -15.77 0.65 4.52
CA ARG A 55 -15.93 -0.78 4.83
C ARG A 55 -15.68 -1.06 6.32
N ALA A 56 -16.36 -2.07 6.86
CA ALA A 56 -16.34 -2.37 8.29
C ALA A 56 -15.17 -3.30 8.70
N ASP A 57 -14.66 -4.09 7.77
CA ASP A 57 -13.54 -5.00 8.00
C ASP A 57 -12.17 -4.32 7.83
N ASP A 58 -11.11 -5.07 8.09
CA ASP A 58 -9.73 -4.66 7.96
C ASP A 58 -9.12 -4.92 6.58
N SER A 59 -9.96 -5.30 5.60
CA SER A 59 -9.49 -5.54 4.24
C SER A 59 -8.99 -4.25 3.59
N VAL A 60 -8.03 -4.40 2.70
CA VAL A 60 -7.44 -3.30 1.93
C VAL A 60 -7.30 -3.77 0.49
N ASP A 61 -7.81 -2.97 -0.45
CA ASP A 61 -7.66 -3.24 -1.87
C ASP A 61 -6.57 -2.34 -2.44
N LEU A 62 -5.53 -2.94 -3.03
CA LEU A 62 -4.62 -2.25 -3.93
C LEU A 62 -5.16 -2.40 -5.36
N VAL A 63 -5.75 -1.34 -5.89
CA VAL A 63 -6.30 -1.31 -7.24
C VAL A 63 -5.28 -0.71 -8.18
N LEU A 64 -4.85 -1.50 -9.16
CA LEU A 64 -3.81 -1.10 -10.11
C LEU A 64 -4.43 -0.29 -11.26
N GLY A 65 -3.95 0.94 -11.44
CA GLY A 65 -4.34 1.76 -12.56
C GLY A 65 -3.52 1.46 -13.82
N THR A 66 -3.84 2.12 -14.93
CA THR A 66 -3.15 1.92 -16.22
C THR A 66 -1.68 2.33 -16.20
N ASP A 67 -1.29 3.19 -15.26
CA ASP A 67 0.06 3.75 -15.17
C ASP A 67 0.91 2.97 -14.16
N PHE A 68 0.31 2.00 -13.46
CA PHE A 68 1.03 1.13 -12.54
C PHE A 68 2.03 0.27 -13.31
N THR A 69 3.25 0.22 -12.80
CA THR A 69 4.33 -0.59 -13.38
C THR A 69 4.80 -1.64 -12.40
N THR A 70 5.40 -1.19 -11.30
CA THR A 70 5.95 -2.05 -10.25
C THR A 70 5.71 -1.43 -8.88
N LEU A 71 5.84 -2.26 -7.85
CA LEU A 71 5.95 -1.76 -6.48
C LEU A 71 7.23 -0.92 -6.34
N ALA A 72 7.14 0.15 -5.56
CA ALA A 72 8.29 0.96 -5.17
C ALA A 72 9.19 0.18 -4.22
N HIS A 73 10.49 0.40 -4.35
CA HIS A 73 11.52 -0.22 -3.55
C HIS A 73 12.75 0.68 -3.52
N ASN A 74 13.30 0.89 -2.33
CA ASN A 74 14.56 1.57 -2.05
C ASN A 74 14.96 1.27 -0.60
N ASP A 75 16.17 1.67 -0.22
CA ASP A 75 16.72 1.42 1.13
C ASP A 75 15.81 1.94 2.27
N ASP A 76 15.16 3.09 2.07
CA ASP A 76 14.25 3.67 3.07
C ASP A 76 12.99 2.79 3.24
N ILE A 77 12.36 2.38 2.12
CA ILE A 77 11.20 1.49 2.11
C ILE A 77 11.55 0.14 2.72
N ASP A 78 12.70 -0.43 2.37
CA ASP A 78 13.13 -1.73 2.89
C ASP A 78 13.38 -1.71 4.39
N ALA A 79 14.01 -0.65 4.90
CA ALA A 79 14.24 -0.46 6.33
C ALA A 79 12.92 -0.37 7.10
N VAL A 80 11.94 0.38 6.58
CA VAL A 80 10.59 0.46 7.18
C VAL A 80 9.88 -0.90 7.10
N LEU A 81 9.92 -1.60 5.96
CA LEU A 81 9.29 -2.92 5.84
C LEU A 81 9.93 -3.95 6.78
N ALA A 82 11.24 -3.87 7.01
CA ALA A 82 11.94 -4.74 7.95
C ALA A 82 11.44 -4.53 9.39
N SER A 83 11.15 -3.29 9.82
CA SER A 83 10.61 -3.02 11.15
C SER A 83 9.16 -3.47 11.34
N LEU A 84 8.44 -3.77 10.25
CA LEU A 84 7.07 -4.32 10.28
C LEU A 84 7.04 -5.85 10.33
N ARG A 85 8.18 -6.53 10.16
CA ARG A 85 8.24 -8.01 10.18
C ARG A 85 8.19 -8.57 11.61
N PRO A 86 7.71 -9.81 11.78
CA PRO A 86 7.82 -10.50 13.06
C PRO A 86 9.27 -10.56 13.54
N GLY A 87 9.51 -10.21 14.80
CA GLY A 87 10.85 -10.22 15.41
C GLY A 87 11.68 -8.95 15.19
N ALA A 88 11.09 -7.88 14.64
CA ALA A 88 11.71 -6.56 14.61
C ALA A 88 12.12 -6.11 16.03
N THR A 89 13.36 -5.65 16.17
CA THR A 89 13.94 -5.22 17.46
C THR A 89 13.78 -3.74 17.73
N GLU A 90 13.45 -2.96 16.71
CA GLU A 90 13.32 -1.50 16.77
C GLU A 90 11.95 -1.07 16.25
N PRO A 91 11.35 0.00 16.82
CA PRO A 91 10.10 0.54 16.32
C PRO A 91 10.29 1.17 14.93
N THR A 92 9.21 1.23 14.15
CA THR A 92 9.22 1.92 12.86
C THR A 92 9.59 3.40 13.01
N ASP A 93 10.59 3.86 12.24
CA ASP A 93 11.03 5.26 12.24
C ASP A 93 10.01 6.18 11.53
N PRO A 94 9.30 7.07 12.25
CA PRO A 94 8.29 7.94 11.66
C PRO A 94 8.91 9.00 10.73
N THR A 95 10.18 9.37 10.92
CA THR A 95 10.87 10.33 10.06
C THR A 95 11.18 9.71 8.70
N LEU A 96 11.50 8.42 8.68
CA LEU A 96 11.73 7.66 7.46
C LEU A 96 10.44 7.46 6.68
N VAL A 97 9.34 7.12 7.37
CA VAL A 97 7.99 7.06 6.76
C VAL A 97 7.62 8.42 6.15
N ALA A 98 7.79 9.51 6.88
CA ALA A 98 7.52 10.85 6.35
C ALA A 98 8.37 11.18 5.13
N LYS A 99 9.66 10.81 5.13
CA LYS A 99 10.58 11.00 3.99
C LYS A 99 10.12 10.21 2.75
N ILE A 100 9.73 8.94 2.90
CA ILE A 100 9.22 8.12 1.79
C ILE A 100 8.06 8.83 1.10
N HIS A 101 7.09 9.32 1.87
CA HIS A 101 5.91 9.99 1.30
C HIS A 101 6.20 11.41 0.79
N ALA A 102 7.11 12.16 1.41
CA ALA A 102 7.43 13.52 0.99
C ALA A 102 8.36 13.60 -0.24
N SER A 103 9.14 12.55 -0.51
CA SER A 103 10.05 12.48 -1.66
C SER A 103 9.47 11.71 -2.85
N SER A 104 8.26 11.18 -2.68
CA SER A 104 7.47 10.60 -3.74
C SER A 104 6.73 11.71 -4.51
N CYS A 105 6.06 11.30 -5.59
CA CYS A 105 4.79 11.90 -6.02
C CYS A 105 3.95 12.40 -4.81
#